data_AF-W6U6M4-F1
#
_entry.id   AF-W6U6M4-F1
#
_cell.length_a   1.000
_cell.length_b   1.000
_cell.length_c   1.000
_cell.angle_alpha   90.00
_cell.angle_beta   90.00
_cell.angle_gamma   90.00
#
_symmetry.space_group_name_H-M   'P 1'
#
loop_
_entity.id
_entity.type
_entity.pdbx_description
1 polymer ?
#
loop_
_entity_poly.entity_id
_entity_poly.type
_entity_poly.pdbx_seq_one_letter_code
_entity_poly.pdbx_strand_id
1 'polypeptide(L)'
;MAHPIIDVNLTANVSQDLMFEKHVAFLKALEKKEDPMLDHMKLSGIYWSLTALDLMKRLDVIDKANVLDFVKSCQNIDGGFAPAPGHDSHILSTLSGIQILAMYDEFQSFNCNEAVKYISTLQNPDGSFNGDKWGEVDSRFSFCALAALSLLGIIPIGVRDFSQPIEGVNIRMAIEYLVRCQNPDGGFGTRPGSESHAGQAYCVIGALSLLNQLRRLDIGKAAWWLAERQLPSGGLNGRPGKEPDVCYSWWVLASLTILGRLMWIDAADLAKFICASQDSETGGIGDRPGNIPDPFHTLFGLAGLSLLSRLNAKKAPEANESGNEKVCDPLSVASYALREINPVFCMPQYIIDRLSIRGYLGVGMGKPLTNYVIGMVNFFACTTFLRQHQATAVGCMRWENSDNSYENKDA
;
A
#
# COMPACT_ATOMS: atom_id res chain seq x y z
N MET A 1 -15.73 -22.53 -6.74
CA MET A 1 -14.92 -23.77 -6.87
C MET A 1 -13.86 -23.76 -5.79
N ALA A 2 -13.45 -24.92 -5.26
CA ALA A 2 -12.27 -25.02 -4.42
C ALA A 2 -11.05 -24.99 -5.33
N HIS A 3 -10.25 -23.95 -5.17
CA HIS A 3 -8.88 -23.89 -5.64
C HIS A 3 -8.01 -24.73 -4.69
N PRO A 4 -6.92 -25.34 -5.15
CA PRO A 4 -5.98 -25.99 -4.24
C PRO A 4 -5.42 -24.95 -3.27
N ILE A 5 -5.34 -25.29 -1.98
CA ILE A 5 -4.57 -24.53 -1.01
C ILE A 5 -3.10 -24.83 -1.27
N ILE A 6 -2.33 -23.80 -1.60
CA ILE A 6 -0.87 -23.86 -1.73
C ILE A 6 -0.32 -22.94 -0.66
N ASP A 7 0.44 -23.50 0.29
CA ASP A 7 0.77 -22.83 1.55
C ASP A 7 2.12 -23.31 2.08
N VAL A 8 2.75 -22.52 2.95
CA VAL A 8 4.04 -22.85 3.57
C VAL A 8 3.86 -23.56 4.91
N ASN A 9 4.80 -24.43 5.28
CA ASN A 9 4.79 -25.08 6.58
C ASN A 9 5.70 -24.34 7.57
N LEU A 10 5.11 -23.61 8.52
CA LEU A 10 5.87 -22.93 9.58
C LEU A 10 6.45 -23.97 10.55
N THR A 11 7.78 -24.06 10.63
CA THR A 11 8.45 -24.98 11.56
C THR A 11 8.28 -24.51 13.02
N ALA A 12 8.45 -25.43 13.97
CA ALA A 12 8.21 -25.14 15.38
C ALA A 12 9.21 -24.16 16.03
N ASN A 13 10.35 -23.88 15.37
CA ASN A 13 11.47 -23.13 15.96
C ASN A 13 11.53 -21.66 15.52
N VAL A 14 10.55 -21.15 14.78
CA VAL A 14 10.65 -19.80 14.20
C VAL A 14 10.31 -18.72 15.24
N SER A 15 11.14 -17.67 15.31
CA SER A 15 11.01 -16.58 16.28
C SER A 15 9.64 -15.90 16.22
N GLN A 16 9.07 -15.64 17.40
CA GLN A 16 7.80 -14.92 17.57
C GLN A 16 8.02 -13.45 17.98
N ASP A 17 9.25 -13.07 18.32
CA ASP A 17 9.59 -11.71 18.77
C ASP A 17 9.91 -10.80 17.58
N LEU A 18 9.52 -9.53 17.69
CA LEU A 18 9.63 -8.54 16.61
C LEU A 18 10.96 -7.75 16.69
N MET A 19 11.83 -7.91 15.70
CA MET A 19 13.26 -7.55 15.80
C MET A 19 13.57 -6.08 15.42
N PHE A 20 12.84 -5.13 16.02
CA PHE A 20 12.89 -3.68 15.74
C PHE A 20 14.28 -3.11 15.41
N GLU A 21 15.25 -3.18 16.34
CA GLU A 21 16.56 -2.55 16.12
C GLU A 21 17.35 -3.21 14.96
N LYS A 22 17.07 -4.49 14.62
CA LYS A 22 17.63 -5.12 13.42
C LYS A 22 16.96 -4.59 12.14
N HIS A 23 15.64 -4.40 12.13
CA HIS A 23 14.97 -3.75 10.98
C HIS A 23 15.45 -2.30 10.79
N VAL A 24 15.69 -1.55 11.88
CA VAL A 24 16.27 -0.20 11.83
C VAL A 24 17.70 -0.24 11.27
N ALA A 25 18.54 -1.18 11.72
CA ALA A 25 19.90 -1.35 11.21
C ALA A 25 19.93 -1.75 9.73
N PHE A 26 19.06 -2.69 9.32
CA PHE A 26 18.87 -3.13 7.94
C PHE A 26 18.50 -1.95 7.02
N LEU A 27 17.43 -1.21 7.35
CA LEU A 27 16.98 -0.09 6.53
C LEU A 27 18.03 1.03 6.45
N LYS A 28 18.80 1.27 7.53
CA LYS A 28 19.93 2.22 7.50
C LYS A 28 21.14 1.71 6.70
N ALA A 29 21.34 0.40 6.58
CA ALA A 29 22.40 -0.14 5.73
C ALA A 29 22.11 0.09 4.23
N LEU A 30 20.84 0.11 3.82
CA LEU A 30 20.43 0.34 2.42
C LEU A 30 20.83 1.73 1.91
N GLU A 31 20.89 2.76 2.76
CA GLU A 31 21.36 4.13 2.43
C GLU A 31 22.75 4.13 1.75
N LYS A 32 23.58 3.12 2.05
CA LYS A 32 24.96 3.00 1.56
C LYS A 32 25.12 2.03 0.38
N LYS A 33 24.05 1.40 -0.10
CA LYS A 33 24.12 0.40 -1.17
C LYS A 33 23.74 1.01 -2.51
N GLU A 34 24.74 1.39 -3.29
CA GLU A 34 24.54 1.69 -4.71
C GLU A 34 24.45 0.39 -5.52
N ASP A 35 23.34 0.21 -6.23
CA ASP A 35 23.07 -0.95 -7.09
C ASP A 35 22.20 -0.48 -8.28
N PRO A 36 22.80 -0.17 -9.45
CA PRO A 36 22.06 0.34 -10.60
C PRO A 36 20.98 -0.60 -11.14
N MET A 37 21.04 -1.90 -10.83
CA MET A 37 19.98 -2.84 -11.18
C MET A 37 18.65 -2.51 -10.48
N LEU A 38 18.71 -1.79 -9.35
CA LEU A 38 17.56 -1.37 -8.55
C LEU A 38 17.11 0.08 -8.84
N ASP A 39 17.78 0.82 -9.73
CA ASP A 39 17.43 2.21 -10.05
C ASP A 39 15.97 2.36 -10.51
N HIS A 40 15.41 1.33 -11.18
CA HIS A 40 14.01 1.27 -11.61
C HIS A 40 12.96 1.25 -10.48
N MET A 41 13.38 1.08 -9.21
CA MET A 41 12.50 1.11 -8.03
C MET A 41 13.02 2.01 -6.88
N LYS A 42 14.12 2.73 -7.08
CA LYS A 42 14.94 3.33 -6.00
C LYS A 42 14.21 4.40 -5.17
N LEU A 43 13.52 5.34 -5.82
CA LEU A 43 12.70 6.35 -5.13
C LEU A 43 11.57 5.71 -4.29
N SER A 44 10.97 4.62 -4.80
CA SER A 44 9.97 3.84 -4.06
C SER A 44 10.59 3.09 -2.89
N GLY A 45 11.79 2.52 -3.07
CA GLY A 45 12.58 1.88 -2.01
C GLY A 45 12.95 2.82 -0.86
N ILE A 46 13.28 4.08 -1.19
CA ILE A 46 13.48 5.16 -0.21
C ILE A 46 12.17 5.44 0.53
N TYR A 47 11.05 5.63 -0.18
CA TYR A 47 9.73 5.81 0.44
C TYR A 47 9.36 4.66 1.40
N TRP A 48 9.56 3.40 0.99
CA TRP A 48 9.27 2.24 1.84
C TRP A 48 10.14 2.22 3.10
N SER A 49 11.44 2.47 2.95
CA SER A 49 12.41 2.50 4.04
C SER A 49 12.10 3.59 5.06
N LEU A 50 11.81 4.81 4.60
CA LEU A 50 11.47 5.95 5.45
C LEU A 50 10.15 5.72 6.19
N THR A 51 9.14 5.19 5.49
CA THR A 51 7.84 4.88 6.09
C THR A 51 7.96 3.81 7.17
N ALA A 52 8.73 2.74 6.92
CA ALA A 52 9.01 1.72 7.92
C ALA A 52 9.78 2.28 9.13
N LEU A 53 10.78 3.13 8.91
CA LEU A 53 11.51 3.81 9.98
C LEU A 53 10.61 4.73 10.82
N ASP A 54 9.74 5.54 10.20
CA ASP A 54 8.84 6.42 10.95
C ASP A 54 7.73 5.64 11.66
N LEU A 55 7.22 4.54 11.09
CA LEU A 55 6.35 3.61 11.81
C LEU A 55 7.03 3.08 13.08
N MET A 56 8.32 2.77 13.01
CA MET A 56 9.14 2.39 14.17
C MET A 56 9.57 3.58 15.05
N LYS A 57 9.16 4.82 14.74
CA LYS A 57 9.53 6.08 15.42
C LYS A 57 11.03 6.40 15.34
N ARG A 58 11.70 5.91 14.30
CA ARG A 58 13.15 6.00 14.05
C ARG A 58 13.53 6.72 12.74
N LEU A 59 12.71 7.67 12.30
CA LEU A 59 12.99 8.49 11.10
C LEU A 59 14.24 9.38 11.26
N ASP A 60 14.68 9.62 12.50
CA ASP A 60 15.90 10.36 12.87
C ASP A 60 17.20 9.74 12.35
N VAL A 61 17.18 8.44 11.97
CA VAL A 61 18.40 7.73 11.61
C VAL A 61 18.87 7.97 10.17
N ILE A 62 18.09 8.65 9.33
CA ILE A 62 18.40 8.95 7.92
C ILE A 62 18.51 10.47 7.73
N ASP A 63 19.44 10.91 6.88
CA ASP A 63 19.62 12.34 6.60
C ASP A 63 18.51 12.89 5.69
N LYS A 64 17.70 13.81 6.23
CA LYS A 64 16.63 14.50 5.49
C LYS A 64 17.15 15.25 4.26
N ALA A 65 18.33 15.88 4.31
CA ALA A 65 18.86 16.66 3.20
C ALA A 65 19.25 15.75 2.03
N ASN A 66 20.01 14.67 2.30
CA ASN A 66 20.39 13.69 1.28
C ASN A 66 19.18 13.10 0.57
N VAL A 67 18.11 12.76 1.32
CA VAL A 67 16.85 12.26 0.74
C VAL A 67 16.19 13.30 -0.17
N LEU A 68 16.08 14.57 0.27
CA LEU A 68 15.42 15.61 -0.52
C LEU A 68 16.20 15.94 -1.80
N ASP A 69 17.53 15.97 -1.76
CA ASP A 69 18.35 16.17 -2.96
C ASP A 69 18.25 14.99 -3.94
N PHE A 70 18.10 13.75 -3.44
CA PHE A 70 17.77 12.61 -4.31
C PHE A 70 16.36 12.73 -4.92
N VAL A 71 15.34 13.04 -4.12
CA VAL A 71 13.96 13.23 -4.62
C VAL A 71 13.89 14.37 -5.64
N LYS A 72 14.70 15.42 -5.46
CA LYS A 72 14.80 16.58 -6.36
C LYS A 72 15.52 16.26 -7.66
N SER A 73 16.58 15.45 -7.62
CA SER A 73 17.23 14.95 -8.85
C SER A 73 16.38 13.91 -9.60
N CYS A 74 15.29 13.41 -9.01
CA CYS A 74 14.30 12.57 -9.67
C CYS A 74 13.15 13.34 -10.33
N GLN A 75 12.92 14.64 -10.07
CA GLN A 75 11.83 15.37 -10.73
C GLN A 75 12.25 15.85 -12.13
N ASN A 76 11.55 15.38 -13.16
CA ASN A 76 11.83 15.69 -14.56
C ASN A 76 11.13 16.98 -15.03
N ILE A 77 11.53 17.45 -16.22
CA ILE A 77 10.96 18.65 -16.88
C ILE A 77 9.48 18.49 -17.29
N ASP A 78 8.97 17.26 -17.37
CA ASP A 78 7.54 17.00 -17.58
C ASP A 78 6.69 17.16 -16.30
N GLY A 79 7.33 17.40 -15.16
CA GLY A 79 6.72 17.57 -13.85
C GLY A 79 6.60 16.28 -13.03
N GLY A 80 6.68 15.11 -13.67
CA GLY A 80 6.68 13.82 -13.01
C GLY A 80 7.99 13.51 -12.30
N PHE A 81 8.00 12.44 -11.51
CA PHE A 81 9.23 11.91 -10.90
C PHE A 81 9.62 10.59 -11.57
N ALA A 82 10.90 10.44 -11.84
CA ALA A 82 11.55 9.20 -12.23
C ALA A 82 11.80 8.29 -11.02
N PRO A 83 11.99 6.97 -11.19
CA PRO A 83 12.41 6.09 -10.09
C PRO A 83 13.86 6.34 -9.64
N ALA A 84 14.71 6.87 -10.53
CA ALA A 84 16.06 7.37 -10.26
C ALA A 84 16.44 8.45 -11.28
N PRO A 85 17.45 9.31 -11.02
CA PRO A 85 17.85 10.38 -11.93
C PRO A 85 18.23 9.86 -13.33
N GLY A 86 17.75 10.53 -14.39
CA GLY A 86 18.01 10.14 -15.77
C GLY A 86 17.08 9.07 -16.36
N HIS A 87 16.14 8.54 -15.58
CA HIS A 87 15.07 7.67 -16.06
C HIS A 87 13.81 8.48 -16.45
N ASP A 88 12.90 7.84 -17.20
CA ASP A 88 11.59 8.39 -17.51
C ASP A 88 10.71 8.58 -16.25
N SER A 89 9.87 9.61 -16.27
CA SER A 89 8.85 9.84 -15.24
C SER A 89 7.79 8.75 -15.26
N HIS A 90 7.43 8.23 -14.09
CA HIS A 90 6.37 7.23 -13.93
C HIS A 90 5.46 7.56 -12.75
N ILE A 91 4.17 7.22 -12.83
CA ILE A 91 3.18 7.64 -11.83
C ILE A 91 3.38 6.98 -10.44
N LEU A 92 3.95 5.76 -10.39
CA LEU A 92 4.34 5.08 -9.14
C LEU A 92 5.46 5.87 -8.41
N SER A 93 6.47 6.30 -9.16
CA SER A 93 7.59 7.10 -8.65
C SER A 93 7.13 8.51 -8.27
N THR A 94 6.21 9.08 -9.05
CA THR A 94 5.56 10.37 -8.78
C THR A 94 4.78 10.36 -7.47
N LEU A 95 4.01 9.31 -7.19
CA LEU A 95 3.38 9.12 -5.88
C LEU A 95 4.44 8.99 -4.77
N SER A 96 5.47 8.16 -4.98
CA SER A 96 6.52 7.92 -3.97
C SER A 96 7.28 9.20 -3.60
N GLY A 97 7.62 10.04 -4.59
CA GLY A 97 8.17 11.37 -4.38
C GLY A 97 7.23 12.26 -3.55
N ILE A 98 5.97 12.39 -3.98
CA ILE A 98 4.94 13.18 -3.28
C ILE A 98 4.71 12.69 -1.84
N GLN A 99 4.78 11.38 -1.58
CA GLN A 99 4.71 10.80 -0.24
C GLN A 99 5.93 11.17 0.61
N ILE A 100 7.15 11.18 0.08
CA ILE A 100 8.34 11.64 0.80
C ILE A 100 8.24 13.14 1.15
N LEU A 101 7.72 13.97 0.23
CA LEU A 101 7.44 15.39 0.52
C LEU A 101 6.37 15.54 1.61
N ALA A 102 5.32 14.72 1.57
CA ALA A 102 4.29 14.67 2.59
C ALA A 102 4.86 14.28 3.97
N MET A 103 5.76 13.29 4.05
CA MET A 103 6.46 12.91 5.29
C MET A 103 7.22 14.10 5.89
N TYR A 104 8.04 14.77 5.08
CA TYR A 104 8.97 15.80 5.56
C TYR A 104 8.41 17.23 5.64
N ASP A 105 7.17 17.46 5.17
CA ASP A 105 6.47 18.76 5.12
C ASP A 105 7.03 19.73 4.04
N GLU A 106 7.59 19.19 2.95
CA GLU A 106 8.52 19.88 2.03
C GLU A 106 7.93 20.25 0.66
N PHE A 107 6.61 20.24 0.48
CA PHE A 107 5.97 20.55 -0.82
C PHE A 107 6.39 21.90 -1.44
N GLN A 108 6.75 22.89 -0.62
CA GLN A 108 7.19 24.21 -1.09
C GLN A 108 8.58 24.21 -1.77
N SER A 109 9.36 23.15 -1.56
CA SER A 109 10.72 23.00 -2.09
C SER A 109 10.75 22.38 -3.49
N PHE A 110 9.59 22.07 -4.08
CA PHE A 110 9.42 21.24 -5.29
C PHE A 110 8.35 21.80 -6.25
N ASN A 111 8.41 21.39 -7.53
CA ASN A 111 7.48 21.84 -8.56
C ASN A 111 6.16 21.04 -8.53
N CYS A 112 5.43 21.07 -7.42
CA CYS A 112 4.20 20.29 -7.25
C CYS A 112 3.11 20.63 -8.29
N ASN A 113 3.03 21.89 -8.75
CA ASN A 113 2.09 22.28 -9.81
C ASN A 113 2.35 21.58 -11.15
N GLU A 114 3.61 21.28 -11.48
CA GLU A 114 3.95 20.53 -12.69
C GLU A 114 3.67 19.03 -12.49
N ALA A 115 3.85 18.50 -11.28
CA ALA A 115 3.43 17.13 -10.95
C ALA A 115 1.90 16.93 -11.08
N VAL A 116 1.08 17.94 -10.75
CA VAL A 116 -0.37 17.92 -11.00
C VAL A 116 -0.69 17.86 -12.49
N LYS A 117 0.00 18.66 -13.33
CA LYS A 117 -0.16 18.61 -14.79
C LYS A 117 0.28 17.27 -15.39
N TYR A 118 1.39 16.72 -14.91
CA TYR A 118 1.87 15.38 -15.30
C TYR A 118 0.81 14.31 -14.99
N ILE A 119 0.20 14.35 -13.80
CA ILE A 119 -0.87 13.40 -13.45
C ILE A 119 -2.11 13.59 -14.35
N SER A 120 -2.44 14.82 -14.76
CA SER A 120 -3.62 15.08 -15.59
C SER A 120 -3.45 14.72 -17.07
N THR A 121 -2.22 14.74 -17.62
CA THR A 121 -1.96 14.23 -18.99
C THR A 121 -1.99 12.71 -19.09
N LEU A 122 -1.90 11.98 -17.98
CA LEU A 122 -1.95 10.51 -17.95
C LEU A 122 -3.37 9.92 -17.98
N GLN A 123 -4.44 10.73 -17.85
CA GLN A 123 -5.81 10.20 -17.83
C GLN A 123 -6.34 9.89 -19.25
N ASN A 124 -6.84 8.66 -19.43
CA ASN A 124 -7.48 8.21 -20.66
C ASN A 124 -8.97 8.60 -20.74
N PRO A 125 -9.57 8.69 -21.94
CA PRO A 125 -10.99 9.04 -22.12
C PRO A 125 -12.00 8.11 -21.43
N ASP A 126 -11.62 6.87 -21.11
CA ASP A 126 -12.48 5.90 -20.42
C ASP A 126 -12.45 6.04 -18.89
N GLY A 127 -11.60 6.93 -18.36
CA GLY A 127 -11.40 7.21 -16.95
C GLY A 127 -10.16 6.58 -16.32
N SER A 128 -9.54 5.60 -16.98
CA SER A 128 -8.28 5.00 -16.52
C SER A 128 -7.10 5.96 -16.58
N PHE A 129 -5.97 5.57 -15.98
CA PHE A 129 -4.71 6.30 -16.06
C PHE A 129 -3.62 5.39 -16.63
N ASN A 130 -2.73 5.99 -17.40
CA ASN A 130 -1.49 5.34 -17.85
C ASN A 130 -0.43 5.40 -16.75
N GLY A 131 0.52 4.44 -16.76
CA GLY A 131 1.70 4.47 -15.90
C GLY A 131 2.65 5.63 -16.22
N ASP A 132 2.83 5.87 -17.52
CA ASP A 132 3.64 6.92 -18.13
C ASP A 132 3.19 7.20 -19.59
N LYS A 133 4.06 7.83 -20.38
CA LYS A 133 3.86 8.15 -21.80
C LYS A 133 3.75 6.93 -22.74
N TRP A 134 4.09 5.71 -22.29
CA TRP A 134 4.08 4.49 -23.10
C TRP A 134 2.75 3.71 -23.01
N GLY A 135 1.85 4.08 -22.09
CA GLY A 135 0.44 3.66 -22.13
C GLY A 135 0.09 2.32 -21.48
N GLU A 136 0.87 1.81 -20.53
CA GLU A 136 0.38 0.70 -19.67
C GLU A 136 -0.83 1.20 -18.86
N VAL A 137 -1.95 0.47 -18.89
CA VAL A 137 -3.17 0.78 -18.11
C VAL A 137 -3.39 -0.24 -17.01
N ASP A 138 -3.43 0.25 -15.77
CA ASP A 138 -3.65 -0.54 -14.55
C ASP A 138 -4.37 0.29 -13.45
N SER A 139 -5.20 -0.35 -12.63
CA SER A 139 -5.91 0.31 -11.53
C SER A 139 -4.97 0.87 -10.45
N ARG A 140 -3.75 0.31 -10.31
CA ARG A 140 -2.62 0.90 -9.55
C ARG A 140 -2.37 2.36 -9.92
N PHE A 141 -2.38 2.68 -11.22
CA PHE A 141 -2.09 4.02 -11.72
C PHE A 141 -3.25 4.97 -11.41
N SER A 142 -4.48 4.47 -11.51
CA SER A 142 -5.68 5.21 -11.09
C SER A 142 -5.67 5.53 -9.60
N PHE A 143 -5.24 4.58 -8.75
CA PHE A 143 -5.00 4.84 -7.33
C PHE A 143 -3.88 5.86 -7.11
N CYS A 144 -2.73 5.73 -7.80
CA CYS A 144 -1.60 6.64 -7.61
C CYS A 144 -1.92 8.08 -8.00
N ALA A 145 -2.64 8.29 -9.11
CA ALA A 145 -3.14 9.61 -9.50
C ALA A 145 -3.98 10.25 -8.39
N LEU A 146 -5.00 9.52 -7.91
CA LEU A 146 -5.96 10.03 -6.93
C LEU A 146 -5.33 10.22 -5.54
N ALA A 147 -4.42 9.35 -5.14
CA ALA A 147 -3.67 9.47 -3.88
C ALA A 147 -2.71 10.67 -3.91
N ALA A 148 -1.95 10.84 -5.00
CA ALA A 148 -1.04 11.97 -5.18
C ALA A 148 -1.79 13.31 -5.16
N LEU A 149 -2.88 13.43 -5.93
CA LEU A 149 -3.71 14.63 -5.97
C LEU A 149 -4.40 14.92 -4.62
N SER A 150 -4.73 13.88 -3.83
CA SER A 150 -5.25 14.06 -2.47
C SER A 150 -4.17 14.55 -1.49
N LEU A 151 -2.95 14.00 -1.55
CA LEU A 151 -1.82 14.43 -0.71
C LEU A 151 -1.38 15.87 -1.02
N LEU A 152 -1.47 16.29 -2.28
CA LEU A 152 -1.22 17.67 -2.73
C LEU A 152 -2.39 18.64 -2.43
N GLY A 153 -3.49 18.17 -1.82
CA GLY A 153 -4.66 19.00 -1.48
C GLY A 153 -5.57 19.36 -2.66
N ILE A 154 -5.29 18.86 -3.87
CA ILE A 154 -6.04 19.13 -5.11
C ILE A 154 -7.43 18.48 -5.07
N ILE A 155 -7.52 17.25 -4.55
CA ILE A 155 -8.80 16.59 -4.26
C ILE A 155 -9.14 16.86 -2.80
N PRO A 156 -10.12 17.73 -2.47
CA PRO A 156 -10.35 18.13 -1.08
C PRO A 156 -11.12 17.04 -0.32
N ILE A 157 -10.69 16.79 0.92
CA ILE A 157 -11.27 15.74 1.77
C ILE A 157 -12.76 16.03 2.02
N GLY A 158 -13.59 15.02 1.81
CA GLY A 158 -15.04 15.09 2.02
C GLY A 158 -15.87 15.56 0.82
N VAL A 159 -15.24 16.01 -0.26
CA VAL A 159 -15.95 16.31 -1.53
C VAL A 159 -16.61 15.03 -2.07
N ARG A 160 -17.84 15.19 -2.57
CA ARG A 160 -18.65 14.12 -3.19
C ARG A 160 -19.15 14.46 -4.59
N ASP A 161 -19.15 15.74 -4.94
CA ASP A 161 -19.55 16.21 -6.27
C ASP A 161 -18.30 16.23 -7.17
N PHE A 162 -18.33 15.39 -8.20
CA PHE A 162 -17.31 15.29 -9.23
C PHE A 162 -17.93 15.52 -10.62
N SER A 163 -18.99 16.33 -10.69
CA SER A 163 -19.68 16.69 -11.95
C SER A 163 -18.80 17.49 -12.92
N GLN A 164 -17.76 18.15 -12.41
CA GLN A 164 -16.73 18.85 -13.19
C GLN A 164 -15.34 18.23 -12.95
N PRO A 165 -14.40 18.33 -13.92
CA PRO A 165 -13.01 17.98 -13.70
C PRO A 165 -12.32 18.87 -12.65
N ILE A 166 -11.30 18.33 -11.98
CA ILE A 166 -10.45 19.06 -11.03
C ILE A 166 -9.02 19.06 -11.58
N GLU A 167 -8.44 20.24 -11.80
CA GLU A 167 -7.11 20.42 -12.45
C GLU A 167 -6.93 19.59 -13.74
N GLY A 168 -7.97 19.58 -14.58
CA GLY A 168 -8.05 18.81 -15.82
C GLY A 168 -8.50 17.35 -15.66
N VAL A 169 -8.44 16.79 -14.44
CA VAL A 169 -8.73 15.38 -14.16
C VAL A 169 -10.24 15.13 -14.02
N ASN A 170 -10.78 14.24 -14.85
CA ASN A 170 -12.17 13.80 -14.78
C ASN A 170 -12.32 12.70 -13.72
N ILE A 171 -12.45 13.14 -12.46
CA ILE A 171 -12.59 12.26 -11.29
C ILE A 171 -13.83 11.35 -11.41
N ARG A 172 -14.93 11.82 -12.00
CA ARG A 172 -16.12 10.99 -12.26
C ARG A 172 -15.78 9.80 -13.16
N MET A 173 -15.10 10.02 -14.27
CA MET A 173 -14.72 8.91 -15.17
C MET A 173 -13.75 7.94 -14.48
N ALA A 174 -12.83 8.42 -13.64
CA ALA A 174 -11.99 7.54 -12.81
C ALA A 174 -12.83 6.63 -11.89
N ILE A 175 -13.89 7.16 -11.26
CA ILE A 175 -14.83 6.36 -10.47
C ILE A 175 -15.56 5.32 -11.35
N GLU A 176 -16.03 5.70 -12.55
CA GLU A 176 -16.68 4.76 -13.50
C GLU A 176 -15.71 3.66 -13.98
N TYR A 177 -14.42 3.96 -14.16
CA TYR A 177 -13.40 2.95 -14.49
C TYR A 177 -13.16 2.00 -13.31
N LEU A 178 -12.86 2.54 -12.13
CA LEU A 178 -12.55 1.76 -10.92
C LEU A 178 -13.68 0.83 -10.49
N VAL A 179 -14.95 1.26 -10.62
CA VAL A 179 -16.11 0.40 -10.32
C VAL A 179 -16.23 -0.77 -11.32
N ARG A 180 -15.84 -0.58 -12.59
CA ARG A 180 -15.81 -1.65 -13.60
C ARG A 180 -14.66 -2.66 -13.38
N CYS A 181 -13.69 -2.36 -12.51
CA CYS A 181 -12.63 -3.31 -12.15
C CYS A 181 -13.09 -4.38 -11.14
N GLN A 182 -14.26 -4.25 -10.50
CA GLN A 182 -14.78 -5.31 -9.62
C GLN A 182 -15.35 -6.48 -10.43
N ASN A 183 -14.84 -7.68 -10.16
CA ASN A 183 -15.24 -8.92 -10.81
C ASN A 183 -16.43 -9.60 -10.10
N PRO A 184 -17.15 -10.53 -10.76
CA PRO A 184 -18.32 -11.20 -10.17
C PRO A 184 -18.06 -11.99 -8.88
N ASP A 185 -16.79 -12.41 -8.66
CA ASP A 185 -16.30 -13.10 -7.46
C ASP A 185 -16.10 -12.16 -6.25
N GLY A 186 -16.17 -10.85 -6.45
CA GLY A 186 -15.96 -9.82 -5.43
C GLY A 186 -14.58 -9.17 -5.45
N GLY A 187 -13.59 -9.83 -6.08
CA GLY A 187 -12.23 -9.31 -6.21
C GLY A 187 -12.10 -8.30 -7.35
N PHE A 188 -10.87 -7.87 -7.64
CA PHE A 188 -10.60 -6.73 -8.52
C PHE A 188 -9.44 -7.01 -9.48
N GLY A 189 -9.62 -6.70 -10.76
CA GLY A 189 -8.60 -6.86 -11.80
C GLY A 189 -7.69 -5.64 -11.96
N THR A 190 -6.55 -5.83 -12.64
CA THR A 190 -5.68 -4.74 -13.15
C THR A 190 -6.46 -3.75 -14.03
N ARG A 191 -7.39 -4.27 -14.81
CA ARG A 191 -8.38 -3.58 -15.64
C ARG A 191 -9.67 -4.40 -15.67
N PRO A 192 -10.82 -3.85 -16.11
CA PRO A 192 -12.10 -4.56 -16.14
C PRO A 192 -12.00 -5.96 -16.78
N GLY A 193 -12.47 -6.99 -16.07
CA GLY A 193 -12.44 -8.39 -16.52
C GLY A 193 -11.08 -9.11 -16.43
N SER A 194 -10.02 -8.49 -15.90
CA SER A 194 -8.76 -9.18 -15.60
C SER A 194 -8.82 -9.92 -14.26
N GLU A 195 -7.96 -10.93 -14.04
CA GLU A 195 -7.97 -11.78 -12.84
C GLU A 195 -7.96 -10.99 -11.53
N SER A 196 -8.82 -11.39 -10.59
CA SER A 196 -8.94 -10.78 -9.26
C SER A 196 -7.66 -10.91 -8.43
N HIS A 197 -7.14 -9.78 -7.93
CA HIS A 197 -5.90 -9.72 -7.15
C HIS A 197 -6.00 -8.78 -5.93
N ALA A 198 -5.42 -9.17 -4.79
CA ALA A 198 -5.53 -8.41 -3.54
C ALA A 198 -4.85 -7.03 -3.59
N GLY A 199 -3.72 -6.90 -4.29
CA GLY A 199 -3.09 -5.59 -4.52
C GLY A 199 -3.95 -4.65 -5.39
N GLN A 200 -4.74 -5.21 -6.31
CA GLN A 200 -5.69 -4.45 -7.13
C GLN A 200 -6.94 -4.08 -6.32
N ALA A 201 -7.39 -4.97 -5.43
CA ALA A 201 -8.45 -4.69 -4.48
C ALA A 201 -8.09 -3.48 -3.59
N TYR A 202 -6.86 -3.43 -3.06
CA TYR A 202 -6.36 -2.26 -2.33
C TYR A 202 -6.42 -0.97 -3.15
N CYS A 203 -5.96 -1.00 -4.41
CA CYS A 203 -5.95 0.19 -5.26
C CYS A 203 -7.38 0.71 -5.53
N VAL A 204 -8.33 -0.18 -5.88
CA VAL A 204 -9.72 0.20 -6.14
C VAL A 204 -10.45 0.64 -4.87
N ILE A 205 -10.33 -0.12 -3.77
CA ILE A 205 -10.97 0.18 -2.49
C ILE A 205 -10.38 1.47 -1.88
N GLY A 206 -9.07 1.65 -1.92
CA GLY A 206 -8.38 2.86 -1.47
C GLY A 206 -8.83 4.10 -2.25
N ALA A 207 -8.81 4.04 -3.59
CA ALA A 207 -9.24 5.15 -4.44
C ALA A 207 -10.72 5.52 -4.23
N LEU A 208 -11.61 4.53 -4.15
CA LEU A 208 -13.03 4.78 -3.90
C LEU A 208 -13.32 5.16 -2.43
N SER A 209 -12.39 4.92 -1.50
CA SER A 209 -12.41 5.46 -0.14
C SER A 209 -12.04 6.94 -0.11
N LEU A 210 -10.94 7.34 -0.79
CA LEU A 210 -10.55 8.75 -0.93
C LEU A 210 -11.70 9.61 -1.48
N LEU A 211 -12.31 9.13 -2.57
CA LEU A 211 -13.42 9.80 -3.25
C LEU A 211 -14.78 9.61 -2.56
N ASN A 212 -14.82 8.90 -1.44
CA ASN A 212 -16.03 8.68 -0.62
C ASN A 212 -17.17 7.96 -1.39
N GLN A 213 -16.81 7.10 -2.35
CA GLN A 213 -17.67 6.36 -3.28
C GLN A 213 -17.78 4.85 -3.00
N LEU A 214 -17.19 4.31 -1.93
CA LEU A 214 -17.17 2.87 -1.61
C LEU A 214 -18.51 2.14 -1.78
N ARG A 215 -19.65 2.82 -1.52
CA ARG A 215 -21.02 2.28 -1.69
C ARG A 215 -21.38 1.90 -3.13
N ARG A 216 -20.53 2.20 -4.11
CA ARG A 216 -20.66 1.76 -5.51
C ARG A 216 -20.16 0.32 -5.76
N LEU A 217 -19.49 -0.29 -4.78
CA LEU A 217 -18.96 -1.66 -4.84
C LEU A 217 -19.88 -2.65 -4.13
N ASP A 218 -19.80 -3.93 -4.52
CA ASP A 218 -20.25 -5.04 -3.68
C ASP A 218 -19.21 -5.24 -2.55
N ILE A 219 -19.37 -4.42 -1.49
CA ILE A 219 -18.53 -4.45 -0.28
C ILE A 219 -18.59 -5.82 0.41
N GLY A 220 -19.74 -6.51 0.33
CA GLY A 220 -19.96 -7.80 0.98
C GLY A 220 -19.07 -8.87 0.37
N LYS A 221 -19.12 -9.04 -0.97
CA LYS A 221 -18.23 -9.95 -1.67
C LYS A 221 -16.77 -9.52 -1.61
N ALA A 222 -16.47 -8.22 -1.73
CA ALA A 222 -15.10 -7.72 -1.63
C ALA A 222 -14.43 -8.15 -0.31
N ALA A 223 -15.11 -7.92 0.82
CA ALA A 223 -14.60 -8.32 2.12
C ALA A 223 -14.50 -9.85 2.29
N TRP A 224 -15.45 -10.61 1.73
CA TRP A 224 -15.42 -12.07 1.78
C TRP A 224 -14.23 -12.63 0.97
N TRP A 225 -14.09 -12.18 -0.28
CA TRP A 225 -12.99 -12.55 -1.19
C TRP A 225 -11.62 -12.23 -0.57
N LEU A 226 -11.51 -11.10 0.12
CA LEU A 226 -10.31 -10.68 0.84
C LEU A 226 -10.02 -11.54 2.08
N ALA A 227 -11.04 -11.91 2.87
CA ALA A 227 -10.86 -12.78 4.04
C ALA A 227 -10.44 -14.20 3.64
N GLU A 228 -10.95 -14.74 2.52
CA GLU A 228 -10.51 -16.02 1.94
C GLU A 228 -9.07 -16.00 1.38
N ARG A 229 -8.28 -14.94 1.61
CA ARG A 229 -6.84 -14.93 1.32
C ARG A 229 -5.97 -15.48 2.45
N GLN A 230 -6.50 -15.62 3.67
CA GLN A 230 -5.73 -16.20 4.78
C GLN A 230 -5.63 -17.72 4.64
N LEU A 231 -4.43 -18.25 4.83
CA LEU A 231 -4.09 -19.66 4.68
C LEU A 231 -3.74 -20.31 6.03
N PRO A 232 -3.73 -21.65 6.15
CA PRO A 232 -3.39 -22.37 7.38
C PRO A 232 -2.05 -22.01 8.05
N SER A 233 -1.08 -21.43 7.32
CA SER A 233 0.16 -20.86 7.86
C SER A 233 -0.02 -19.55 8.62
N GLY A 234 -1.22 -18.95 8.58
CA GLY A 234 -1.51 -17.60 9.04
C GLY A 234 -1.27 -16.52 7.98
N GLY A 235 -0.44 -16.80 6.98
CA GLY A 235 -0.11 -15.89 5.89
C GLY A 235 -1.26 -15.62 4.93
N LEU A 236 -1.10 -14.60 4.09
CA LEU A 236 -2.10 -14.10 3.14
C LEU A 236 -1.59 -14.23 1.70
N ASN A 237 -2.44 -14.68 0.76
CA ASN A 237 -2.07 -14.76 -0.66
C ASN A 237 -2.72 -13.66 -1.53
N GLY A 238 -2.13 -13.39 -2.70
CA GLY A 238 -2.63 -12.36 -3.62
C GLY A 238 -3.87 -12.75 -4.41
N ARG A 239 -4.07 -14.05 -4.64
CA ARG A 239 -5.18 -14.64 -5.42
C ARG A 239 -5.32 -16.14 -5.10
N PRO A 240 -6.49 -16.77 -5.31
CA PRO A 240 -6.70 -18.19 -5.04
C PRO A 240 -5.68 -19.10 -5.74
N GLY A 241 -5.20 -20.14 -5.06
CA GLY A 241 -4.23 -21.09 -5.62
C GLY A 241 -2.81 -20.52 -5.78
N LYS A 242 -2.42 -19.60 -4.89
CA LYS A 242 -1.03 -19.11 -4.72
C LYS A 242 -0.60 -19.22 -3.26
N GLU A 243 0.71 -19.26 -3.08
CA GLU A 243 1.41 -19.22 -1.79
C GLU A 243 1.14 -17.90 -1.04
N PRO A 244 1.32 -17.87 0.29
CA PRO A 244 1.26 -16.64 1.07
C PRO A 244 2.53 -15.79 0.90
N ASP A 245 2.38 -14.49 1.08
CA ASP A 245 3.42 -13.48 0.93
C ASP A 245 3.11 -12.30 1.89
N VAL A 246 4.12 -11.82 2.62
CA VAL A 246 4.03 -10.76 3.64
C VAL A 246 3.45 -9.45 3.11
N CYS A 247 3.60 -9.11 1.83
CA CYS A 247 3.05 -7.86 1.31
C CYS A 247 1.52 -7.85 1.36
N TYR A 248 0.85 -9.02 1.31
CA TYR A 248 -0.59 -9.12 1.49
C TYR A 248 -1.04 -8.83 2.92
N SER A 249 -0.15 -8.90 3.93
CA SER A 249 -0.36 -8.31 5.26
C SER A 249 -0.65 -6.81 5.22
N TRP A 250 -0.26 -6.12 4.15
CA TRP A 250 -0.78 -4.80 3.85
C TRP A 250 -2.00 -4.84 2.93
N TRP A 251 -1.87 -5.38 1.71
CA TRP A 251 -2.90 -5.23 0.67
C TRP A 251 -4.28 -5.76 1.09
N VAL A 252 -4.33 -6.86 1.84
CA VAL A 252 -5.59 -7.42 2.35
C VAL A 252 -6.06 -6.68 3.61
N LEU A 253 -5.19 -6.47 4.59
CA LEU A 253 -5.59 -5.85 5.86
C LEU A 253 -6.01 -4.39 5.72
N ALA A 254 -5.33 -3.62 4.88
CA ALA A 254 -5.68 -2.23 4.62
C ALA A 254 -7.05 -2.13 3.94
N SER A 255 -7.29 -2.99 2.92
CA SER A 255 -8.60 -3.14 2.27
C SER A 255 -9.70 -3.52 3.27
N LEU A 256 -9.47 -4.55 4.10
CA LEU A 256 -10.44 -4.96 5.13
C LEU A 256 -10.62 -3.90 6.24
N THR A 257 -9.61 -3.08 6.53
CA THR A 257 -9.73 -1.96 7.46
C THR A 257 -10.65 -0.88 6.89
N ILE A 258 -10.46 -0.50 5.62
CA ILE A 258 -11.33 0.45 4.90
C ILE A 258 -12.79 -0.05 4.85
N LEU A 259 -13.00 -1.34 4.60
CA LEU A 259 -14.35 -1.94 4.59
C LEU A 259 -14.93 -2.19 6.00
N GLY A 260 -14.18 -1.90 7.07
CA GLY A 260 -14.61 -2.13 8.46
C GLY A 260 -14.80 -3.62 8.80
N ARG A 261 -13.90 -4.48 8.30
CA ARG A 261 -13.91 -5.95 8.40
C ARG A 261 -12.55 -6.56 8.80
N LEU A 262 -11.62 -5.76 9.34
CA LEU A 262 -10.31 -6.23 9.81
C LEU A 262 -10.37 -7.42 10.77
N MET A 263 -11.43 -7.52 11.59
CA MET A 263 -11.67 -8.62 12.53
C MET A 263 -12.11 -9.95 11.89
N TRP A 264 -12.05 -10.07 10.56
CA TRP A 264 -12.29 -11.33 9.83
C TRP A 264 -11.01 -12.14 9.57
N ILE A 265 -9.84 -11.59 9.92
CA ILE A 265 -8.53 -12.25 9.83
C ILE A 265 -8.11 -12.70 11.23
N ASP A 266 -7.52 -13.89 11.35
CA ASP A 266 -6.83 -14.26 12.58
C ASP A 266 -5.54 -13.44 12.70
N ALA A 267 -5.54 -12.52 13.65
CA ALA A 267 -4.45 -11.59 13.88
C ALA A 267 -3.21 -12.28 14.45
N ALA A 268 -3.37 -13.35 15.24
CA ALA A 268 -2.27 -14.01 15.93
C ALA A 268 -1.46 -14.88 14.96
N ASP A 269 -2.16 -15.69 14.15
CA ASP A 269 -1.49 -16.52 13.14
C ASP A 269 -0.84 -15.65 12.04
N LEU A 270 -1.45 -14.53 11.65
CA LEU A 270 -0.81 -13.60 10.71
C LEU A 270 0.39 -12.86 11.31
N ALA A 271 0.32 -12.41 12.56
CA ALA A 271 1.47 -11.81 13.23
C ALA A 271 2.64 -12.80 13.34
N LYS A 272 2.34 -14.07 13.66
CA LYS A 272 3.29 -15.17 13.64
C LYS A 272 3.90 -15.41 12.26
N PHE A 273 3.13 -15.34 11.17
CA PHE A 273 3.65 -15.46 9.80
C PHE A 273 4.60 -14.31 9.43
N ILE A 274 4.27 -13.07 9.82
CA ILE A 274 5.12 -11.89 9.61
C ILE A 274 6.43 -12.03 10.42
N CYS A 275 6.34 -12.37 11.70
CA CYS A 275 7.51 -12.65 12.55
C CYS A 275 8.35 -13.83 12.04
N ALA A 276 7.72 -14.82 11.41
CA ALA A 276 8.40 -15.95 10.79
C ALA A 276 9.16 -15.60 9.50
N SER A 277 8.90 -14.43 8.92
CA SER A 277 9.50 -13.95 7.67
C SER A 277 10.60 -12.89 7.90
N GLN A 278 10.97 -12.66 9.16
CA GLN A 278 12.09 -11.80 9.56
C GLN A 278 13.44 -12.50 9.30
N ASP A 279 14.45 -11.74 8.88
CA ASP A 279 15.84 -12.19 8.93
C ASP A 279 16.38 -11.99 10.36
N SER A 280 16.77 -13.10 11.01
CA SER A 280 17.27 -13.12 12.38
C SER A 280 18.77 -12.79 12.52
N GLU A 281 19.51 -12.71 11.42
CA GLU A 281 20.92 -12.30 11.39
C GLU A 281 21.05 -10.81 11.01
N THR A 282 20.49 -10.41 9.86
CA THR A 282 20.71 -9.07 9.28
C THR A 282 19.57 -8.08 9.56
N GLY A 283 18.35 -8.57 9.82
CA GLY A 283 17.15 -7.75 9.96
C GLY A 283 16.39 -7.48 8.66
N GLY A 284 15.34 -6.67 8.76
CA GLY A 284 14.31 -6.61 7.73
C GLY A 284 13.36 -7.81 7.73
N ILE A 285 12.48 -7.89 6.74
CA ILE A 285 11.47 -8.93 6.52
C ILE A 285 11.43 -9.22 5.01
N GLY A 286 11.28 -10.49 4.62
CA GLY A 286 11.12 -10.93 3.23
C GLY A 286 9.69 -11.36 2.88
N ASP A 287 9.49 -11.80 1.64
CA ASP A 287 8.26 -12.42 1.09
C ASP A 287 7.63 -13.44 2.07
N ARG A 288 8.43 -14.40 2.53
CA ARG A 288 8.00 -15.52 3.37
C ARG A 288 9.19 -16.09 4.17
N PRO A 289 9.00 -17.04 5.10
CA PRO A 289 10.09 -17.60 5.91
C PRO A 289 11.26 -18.13 5.07
N GLY A 290 12.48 -17.70 5.40
CA GLY A 290 13.70 -18.10 4.70
C GLY A 290 13.92 -17.44 3.33
N ASN A 291 13.15 -16.41 2.95
CA ASN A 291 13.45 -15.57 1.79
C ASN A 291 14.30 -14.35 2.21
N ILE A 292 15.00 -13.75 1.26
CA ILE A 292 15.88 -12.59 1.50
C ILE A 292 15.02 -11.36 1.89
N PRO A 293 15.40 -10.58 2.92
CA PRO A 293 14.67 -9.38 3.31
C PRO A 293 14.86 -8.21 2.34
N ASP A 294 13.83 -7.38 2.22
CA ASP A 294 13.83 -6.17 1.39
C ASP A 294 12.99 -5.05 2.05
N PRO A 295 13.13 -3.76 1.66
CA PRO A 295 12.38 -2.67 2.30
C PRO A 295 10.87 -2.69 2.01
N PHE A 296 10.42 -3.37 0.95
CA PHE A 296 9.00 -3.49 0.56
C PHE A 296 8.26 -4.41 1.53
N HIS A 297 8.74 -5.64 1.73
CA HIS A 297 8.19 -6.59 2.69
C HIS A 297 8.44 -6.14 4.14
N THR A 298 9.57 -5.49 4.43
CA THR A 298 9.83 -4.85 5.74
C THR A 298 8.76 -3.80 6.06
N LEU A 299 8.42 -2.90 5.13
CA LEU A 299 7.31 -1.97 5.34
C LEU A 299 5.99 -2.71 5.54
N PHE A 300 5.61 -3.60 4.63
CA PHE A 300 4.26 -4.14 4.62
C PHE A 300 3.97 -5.15 5.75
N GLY A 301 4.98 -5.84 6.27
CA GLY A 301 4.89 -6.59 7.52
C GLY A 301 4.63 -5.68 8.73
N LEU A 302 5.45 -4.63 8.90
CA LEU A 302 5.27 -3.65 9.99
C LEU A 302 3.96 -2.87 9.88
N ALA A 303 3.54 -2.51 8.68
CA ALA A 303 2.26 -1.86 8.40
C ALA A 303 1.07 -2.78 8.72
N GLY A 304 1.15 -4.07 8.38
CA GLY A 304 0.15 -5.07 8.76
C GLY A 304 0.03 -5.21 10.28
N LEU A 305 1.15 -5.30 11.00
CA LEU A 305 1.18 -5.33 12.47
C LEU A 305 0.62 -4.04 13.10
N SER A 306 0.86 -2.87 12.50
CA SER A 306 0.26 -1.59 12.90
C SER A 306 -1.26 -1.54 12.71
N LEU A 307 -1.80 -2.25 11.70
CA LEU A 307 -3.25 -2.42 11.56
C LEU A 307 -3.81 -3.40 12.58
N LEU A 308 -3.20 -4.58 12.74
CA LEU A 308 -3.69 -5.62 13.66
C LEU A 308 -3.67 -5.17 15.13
N SER A 309 -2.65 -4.42 15.56
CA SER A 309 -2.54 -3.96 16.96
C SER A 309 -3.70 -3.06 17.40
N ARG A 310 -4.41 -2.41 16.46
CA ARG A 310 -5.67 -1.67 16.69
C ARG A 310 -6.75 -2.55 17.33
N LEU A 311 -6.78 -3.85 17.03
CA LEU A 311 -7.72 -4.81 17.62
C LEU A 311 -7.38 -5.09 19.10
N ASN A 312 -6.08 -5.08 19.45
CA ASN A 312 -5.57 -5.38 20.78
C ASN A 312 -5.41 -4.16 21.69
N ALA A 313 -5.60 -2.93 21.19
CA ALA A 313 -5.43 -1.65 21.91
C ALA A 313 -6.32 -1.45 23.16
N LYS A 314 -7.12 -2.45 23.58
CA LYS A 314 -7.85 -2.50 24.85
C LYS A 314 -7.20 -3.42 25.91
N LYS A 315 -6.06 -4.05 25.61
CA LYS A 315 -5.25 -4.84 26.55
C LYS A 315 -3.86 -4.23 26.66
N ALA A 316 -3.70 -3.27 27.58
CA ALA A 316 -2.37 -2.98 28.09
C ALA A 316 -1.84 -4.23 28.81
N PRO A 317 -0.53 -4.55 28.73
CA PRO A 317 0.01 -5.71 29.40
C PRO A 317 -0.06 -5.56 30.92
N GLU A 318 -0.84 -6.41 31.59
CA GLU A 318 -0.84 -6.48 33.05
C GLU A 318 0.55 -6.91 33.56
N ALA A 319 1.03 -6.18 34.58
CA ALA A 319 2.35 -6.33 35.15
C ALA A 319 2.39 -7.49 36.15
N ASN A 320 2.54 -8.71 35.65
CA ASN A 320 2.70 -9.89 36.48
C ASN A 320 4.10 -9.92 37.12
N GLU A 321 4.17 -10.05 38.44
CA GLU A 321 5.40 -9.95 39.26
C GLU A 321 6.37 -11.15 39.13
N SER A 322 6.10 -12.09 38.22
CA SER A 322 6.89 -13.31 38.02
C SER A 322 8.05 -13.09 37.03
N GLY A 323 9.27 -12.94 37.54
CA GLY A 323 10.49 -12.64 36.79
C GLY A 323 11.07 -13.77 35.92
N ASN A 324 10.24 -14.40 35.07
CA ASN A 324 10.71 -15.21 33.94
C ASN A 324 10.76 -14.34 32.66
N GLU A 325 11.64 -14.67 31.72
CA GLU A 325 11.67 -14.01 30.41
C GLU A 325 10.34 -14.21 29.68
N LYS A 326 9.66 -13.09 29.39
CA LYS A 326 8.30 -13.06 28.86
C LYS A 326 8.39 -13.01 27.33
N VAL A 327 8.11 -14.14 26.66
CA VAL A 327 7.90 -14.15 25.19
C VAL A 327 6.84 -13.10 24.88
N CYS A 328 7.19 -12.12 24.05
CA CYS A 328 6.41 -10.89 23.97
C CYS A 328 5.53 -10.91 22.72
N ASP A 329 4.21 -11.09 22.91
CA ASP A 329 3.23 -11.11 21.82
C ASP A 329 3.51 -9.96 20.83
N PRO A 330 3.84 -10.25 19.56
CA PRO A 330 4.24 -9.22 18.61
C PRO A 330 3.13 -8.20 18.33
N LEU A 331 1.85 -8.54 18.54
CA LEU A 331 0.75 -7.58 18.47
C LEU A 331 0.73 -6.63 19.67
N SER A 332 0.97 -7.14 20.88
CA SER A 332 1.19 -6.34 22.08
C SER A 332 2.39 -5.40 21.91
N VAL A 333 3.54 -5.90 21.42
CA VAL A 333 4.71 -5.04 21.15
C VAL A 333 4.38 -3.98 20.10
N ALA A 334 3.76 -4.38 18.97
CA ALA A 334 3.34 -3.46 17.91
C ALA A 334 2.41 -2.35 18.41
N SER A 335 1.56 -2.61 19.42
CA SER A 335 0.58 -1.65 19.95
C SER A 335 1.20 -0.42 20.61
N TYR A 336 2.41 -0.54 21.18
CA TYR A 336 3.14 0.58 21.80
C TYR A 336 4.43 0.96 21.06
N ALA A 337 5.06 0.03 20.34
CA ALA A 337 6.28 0.29 19.58
C ALA A 337 5.98 1.07 18.29
N LEU A 338 5.00 0.62 17.49
CA LEU A 338 4.69 1.27 16.21
C LEU A 338 3.87 2.56 16.38
N ARG A 339 3.84 3.38 15.32
CA ARG A 339 2.79 4.38 15.10
C ARG A 339 1.56 3.73 14.45
N GLU A 340 0.41 4.35 14.62
CA GLU A 340 -0.78 4.05 13.83
C GLU A 340 -0.55 4.41 12.35
N ILE A 341 -0.79 3.47 11.43
CA ILE A 341 -0.74 3.70 9.97
C ILE A 341 -2.11 3.98 9.37
N ASN A 342 -2.21 4.97 8.49
CA ASN A 342 -3.41 5.25 7.71
C ASN A 342 -3.64 4.16 6.64
N PRO A 343 -4.80 3.47 6.62
CA PRO A 343 -5.06 2.32 5.74
C PRO A 343 -5.26 2.68 4.26
N VAL A 344 -5.29 3.97 3.89
CA VAL A 344 -5.53 4.41 2.51
C VAL A 344 -4.25 4.94 1.85
N PHE A 345 -3.40 5.65 2.60
CA PHE A 345 -2.16 6.23 2.09
C PHE A 345 -0.91 5.39 2.39
N CYS A 346 -0.99 4.38 3.25
CA CYS A 346 0.16 3.63 3.77
C CYS A 346 1.20 4.52 4.49
N MET A 347 0.75 5.58 5.15
CA MET A 347 1.61 6.52 5.90
C MET A 347 1.16 6.62 7.35
N PRO A 348 2.05 6.86 8.33
CA PRO A 348 1.67 7.18 9.70
C PRO A 348 0.56 8.24 9.80
N GLN A 349 -0.49 7.94 10.57
CA GLN A 349 -1.76 8.70 10.58
C GLN A 349 -1.56 10.20 10.87
N TYR A 350 -0.61 10.54 11.76
CA TYR A 350 -0.30 11.93 12.12
C TYR A 350 0.15 12.81 10.94
N ILE A 351 0.69 12.21 9.87
CA ILE A 351 1.05 12.93 8.63
C ILE A 351 -0.24 13.35 7.91
N ILE A 352 -1.19 12.42 7.78
CA ILE A 352 -2.48 12.67 7.15
C ILE A 352 -3.28 13.68 7.97
N ASP A 353 -3.21 13.63 9.30
CA ASP A 353 -3.82 14.62 10.18
C ASP A 353 -3.21 16.02 9.98
N ARG A 354 -1.87 16.14 9.93
CA ARG A 354 -1.15 17.39 9.64
C ARG A 354 -1.60 18.01 8.31
N LEU A 355 -1.71 17.20 7.25
CA LEU A 355 -2.13 17.68 5.93
C LEU A 355 -3.62 18.08 5.91
N SER A 356 -4.48 17.27 6.54
CA SER A 356 -5.92 17.52 6.64
C SER A 356 -6.24 18.82 7.37
N ILE A 357 -5.52 19.10 8.48
CA ILE A 357 -5.69 20.33 9.28
C ILE A 357 -5.25 21.58 8.51
N ARG A 358 -4.23 21.48 7.65
CA ARG A 358 -3.71 22.63 6.89
C ARG A 358 -4.53 22.97 5.64
N GLY A 359 -5.33 22.05 5.10
CA GLY A 359 -6.16 22.29 3.91
C GLY A 359 -5.35 22.87 2.75
N TYR A 360 -4.27 22.16 2.37
CA TYR A 360 -3.06 22.77 1.80
C TYR A 360 -3.25 23.43 0.42
N LEU A 361 -3.64 24.71 0.41
CA LEU A 361 -3.59 25.58 -0.76
C LEU A 361 -2.13 25.97 -1.07
N GLY A 362 -1.38 25.00 -1.61
CA GLY A 362 -0.07 25.24 -2.24
C GLY A 362 -0.18 25.83 -3.66
N VAL A 363 -1.37 25.81 -4.25
CA VAL A 363 -1.66 26.38 -5.57
C VAL A 363 -2.11 27.84 -5.44
N GLY A 364 -1.51 28.73 -6.22
CA GLY A 364 -1.63 30.18 -6.06
C GLY A 364 -2.94 30.81 -6.57
N MET A 365 -4.10 30.43 -6.03
CA MET A 365 -5.36 31.15 -6.24
C MET A 365 -6.29 31.19 -5.00
N GLY A 366 -6.58 32.39 -4.51
CA GLY A 366 -7.93 32.78 -4.09
C GLY A 366 -8.54 32.22 -2.79
N LYS A 367 -8.00 32.61 -1.63
CA LYS A 367 -8.60 32.56 -0.26
C LYS A 367 -8.68 31.17 0.42
N PRO A 368 -8.49 31.10 1.76
CA PRO A 368 -8.65 29.85 2.51
C PRO A 368 -10.12 29.53 2.78
N LEU A 369 -10.51 28.27 2.56
CA LEU A 369 -11.81 27.73 2.97
C LEU A 369 -11.77 27.25 4.45
N THR A 370 -11.55 28.20 5.36
CA THR A 370 -11.82 27.97 6.79
C THR A 370 -13.33 27.87 7.02
N ASN A 371 -13.90 26.66 6.90
CA ASN A 371 -15.07 26.17 7.65
C ASN A 371 -15.61 24.85 7.05
N TYR A 372 -15.08 23.69 7.47
CA TYR A 372 -15.88 22.48 7.65
C TYR A 372 -15.32 21.67 8.83
N VAL A 373 -16.18 21.36 9.80
CA VAL A 373 -15.79 20.83 11.12
C VAL A 373 -16.04 19.32 11.19
N ILE A 374 -15.01 18.60 11.65
CA ILE A 374 -15.00 17.32 12.37
C ILE A 374 -16.33 16.52 12.37
N GLY A 375 -16.36 15.41 11.63
CA GLY A 375 -17.37 14.36 11.74
C GLY A 375 -17.13 13.25 10.71
N MET A 376 -17.20 11.94 11.01
CA MET A 376 -17.56 11.25 12.27
C MET A 376 -16.58 10.11 12.57
N VAL A 377 -16.31 9.88 13.86
CA VAL A 377 -15.76 8.61 14.37
C VAL A 377 -16.92 7.67 14.72
N ASN A 378 -16.68 6.35 14.64
CA ASN A 378 -17.59 5.24 14.92
C ASN A 378 -18.66 4.94 13.86
N PHE A 379 -18.65 3.71 13.35
CA PHE A 379 -19.83 2.83 13.39
C PHE A 379 -19.40 1.36 13.42
N PHE A 380 -20.04 0.55 14.26
CA PHE A 380 -19.68 -0.86 14.51
C PHE A 380 -20.79 -1.81 13.99
N ALA A 381 -20.41 -3.05 13.70
CA ALA A 381 -21.27 -4.24 13.52
C ALA A 381 -22.33 -4.25 12.39
N CYS A 382 -22.26 -5.26 11.51
CA CYS A 382 -23.22 -6.39 11.54
C CYS A 382 -22.72 -7.58 10.68
N THR A 383 -23.11 -8.80 11.04
CA THR A 383 -22.92 -10.08 10.30
C THR A 383 -24.17 -10.35 9.41
N THR A 384 -24.38 -11.42 8.62
CA THR A 384 -24.02 -12.87 8.70
C THR A 384 -24.37 -13.59 7.35
N PHE A 385 -24.10 -14.90 7.22
CA PHE A 385 -24.47 -15.85 6.11
C PHE A 385 -23.68 -15.79 4.76
N LEU A 386 -23.48 -16.88 3.98
CA LEU A 386 -23.07 -18.30 4.25
C LEU A 386 -23.02 -19.14 2.92
N ARG A 387 -21.89 -19.81 2.60
CA ARG A 387 -21.65 -21.09 1.81
C ARG A 387 -22.41 -21.34 0.46
N GLN A 388 -21.92 -22.04 -0.57
CA GLN A 388 -20.74 -22.91 -0.86
C GLN A 388 -20.40 -22.75 -2.40
N HIS A 389 -19.67 -23.53 -3.22
CA HIS A 389 -19.10 -24.90 -3.18
C HIS A 389 -17.88 -25.05 -4.16
N GLN A 390 -17.54 -26.30 -4.54
CA GLN A 390 -16.21 -26.72 -5.06
C GLN A 390 -16.24 -26.96 -6.62
N ALA A 391 -15.20 -27.34 -7.40
CA ALA A 391 -13.77 -27.69 -7.25
C ALA A 391 -13.00 -27.51 -8.60
N THR A 392 -11.65 -27.31 -8.59
CA THR A 392 -10.64 -27.73 -9.63
C THR A 392 -10.70 -27.16 -11.08
N ALA A 393 -9.61 -26.95 -11.86
CA ALA A 393 -8.12 -27.08 -11.78
C ALA A 393 -7.49 -26.54 -13.12
N VAL A 394 -6.19 -26.33 -13.44
CA VAL A 394 -4.85 -26.19 -12.77
C VAL A 394 -3.81 -25.66 -13.82
N GLY A 395 -2.72 -24.97 -13.41
CA GLY A 395 -1.50 -24.66 -14.20
C GLY A 395 -1.30 -23.16 -14.53
N CYS A 396 -0.29 -22.42 -14.04
CA CYS A 396 1.18 -22.40 -14.31
C CYS A 396 1.57 -21.63 -15.61
N MET A 397 2.59 -20.75 -15.67
CA MET A 397 3.62 -20.33 -14.69
C MET A 397 4.28 -18.97 -15.08
N ARG A 398 5.03 -18.35 -14.14
CA ARG A 398 6.03 -17.24 -14.29
C ARG A 398 5.58 -15.83 -14.75
N TRP A 399 6.46 -14.87 -14.43
CA TRP A 399 6.55 -13.49 -14.95
C TRP A 399 7.88 -13.41 -15.72
N GLU A 400 7.85 -13.47 -17.05
CA GLU A 400 9.00 -13.24 -17.93
C GLU A 400 8.50 -12.52 -19.20
N ASN A 401 9.17 -11.44 -19.62
CA ASN A 401 8.86 -10.71 -20.87
C ASN A 401 9.60 -11.38 -22.04
N SER A 402 8.88 -11.76 -23.11
CA SER A 402 9.50 -12.36 -24.31
C SER A 402 8.70 -12.17 -25.61
N ASP A 403 8.29 -10.93 -25.92
CA ASP A 403 7.89 -10.57 -27.29
C ASP A 403 9.13 -10.42 -28.18
N ASN A 404 9.46 -11.46 -28.94
CA ASN A 404 10.34 -11.36 -30.12
C ASN A 404 10.25 -12.63 -31.00
N SER A 405 9.36 -12.61 -31.99
CA SER A 405 9.19 -13.71 -32.97
C SER A 405 9.38 -13.24 -34.41
N TYR A 406 10.63 -12.97 -34.79
CA TYR A 406 11.02 -12.93 -36.20
C TYR A 406 11.20 -14.37 -36.72
N GLU A 407 10.12 -15.02 -37.18
CA GLU A 407 10.26 -16.17 -38.07
C GLU A 407 10.66 -15.67 -39.47
N ASN A 408 11.86 -16.04 -39.90
CA ASN A 408 12.29 -15.89 -41.29
C ASN A 408 11.95 -17.19 -42.05
N LYS A 409 11.27 -17.09 -43.21
CA LYS A 409 10.93 -18.25 -44.07
C LYS A 409 11.15 -17.92 -45.54
N ASP A 410 12.35 -18.28 -45.99
CA ASP A 410 12.81 -18.62 -47.34
C ASP A 410 12.00 -18.15 -48.57
N ALA A 411 12.56 -17.19 -49.30
CA ALA A 411 12.47 -17.03 -50.76
C ALA A 411 13.69 -16.28 -51.30
#